data_AF-A0A1V6K545-F1
#
_entry.id   AF-A0A1V6K545-F1
#
_cell.length_a   1.000
_cell.length_b   1.000
_cell.length_c   1.000
_cell.angle_alpha   90.00
_cell.angle_beta   90.00
_cell.angle_gamma   90.00
#
_symmetry.space_group_name_H-M   'P 1'
#
loop_
_entity.id
_entity.type
_entity.pdbx_description
1 polymer ?
#
loop_
_entity_poly.entity_id
_entity_poly.type
_entity_poly.pdbx_seq_one_letter_code
_entity_poly.pdbx_strand_id
1 'polypeptide(L)'
;MRLLALVAVLASVSFASSQDVSPWVSPVGPGVDAELTILDSFDIEAVTGGSAYNVGIGYDGSANLWVTEGAQLESGGNNFIHVISLSTPHTLVATYHQNNTSGWGLRDLCFNGTYIFGSDDTVVDYYDPATGEKVGSYNCSACNPNRAEAWDGTYFYTGSFSPNIYRVTWDGVSGSTATFTTWSTAIANGGTYGAAYDADWPCLWVSTASGDGVLYQLDMNGALITQFSLAPEVTNAGGCEMAPFGGTNQLWVLAQASPDMAYCFDVKGHSLTPETWGSIKTLF
;
A
#
# COMPACT_ATOMS: atom_id res chain seq x y z
N MET A 1 79.24 -14.37 3.25
CA MET A 1 77.83 -13.95 3.44
C MET A 1 77.56 -12.74 2.57
N ARG A 2 76.43 -12.72 1.84
CA ARG A 2 75.96 -11.71 0.85
C ARG A 2 76.61 -11.88 -0.54
N LEU A 3 76.13 -12.78 -1.40
CA LEU A 3 74.93 -12.80 -2.27
C LEU A 3 74.92 -11.75 -3.39
N LEU A 4 74.86 -12.27 -4.63
CA LEU A 4 74.86 -11.64 -5.94
C LEU A 4 73.60 -10.80 -6.21
N ALA A 5 73.72 -9.84 -7.14
CA ALA A 5 72.62 -9.44 -8.01
C ALA A 5 73.13 -9.28 -9.45
N LEU A 6 72.95 -10.32 -10.26
CA LEU A 6 73.13 -10.30 -11.71
C LEU A 6 71.76 -10.02 -12.32
N VAL A 7 71.64 -8.90 -13.02
CA VAL A 7 70.42 -8.53 -13.76
C VAL A 7 70.42 -9.26 -15.09
N ALA A 8 69.47 -10.18 -15.29
CA ALA A 8 69.17 -10.78 -16.58
C ALA A 8 67.76 -10.33 -17.01
N VAL A 9 67.72 -9.56 -18.10
CA VAL A 9 66.48 -9.15 -18.77
C VAL A 9 65.97 -10.33 -19.58
N LEU A 10 64.86 -10.94 -19.14
CA LEU A 10 64.09 -11.91 -19.91
C LEU A 10 62.78 -11.26 -20.33
N ALA A 11 62.67 -10.95 -21.63
CA ALA A 11 61.43 -10.61 -22.27
C ALA A 11 60.51 -11.85 -22.21
N SER A 12 59.40 -11.74 -21.48
CA SER A 12 58.32 -12.71 -21.57
C SER A 12 57.30 -12.21 -22.60
N VAL A 13 57.13 -13.02 -23.64
CA VAL A 13 55.98 -12.98 -24.55
C VAL A 13 54.73 -13.21 -23.70
N SER A 14 53.88 -12.20 -23.55
CA SER A 14 52.53 -12.42 -23.05
C SER A 14 51.72 -13.05 -24.19
N PHE A 15 51.38 -14.33 -24.04
CA PHE A 15 50.23 -14.86 -24.74
C PHE A 15 49.01 -14.25 -24.07
N ALA A 16 48.31 -13.37 -24.78
CA ALA A 16 46.95 -13.01 -24.42
C ALA A 16 46.08 -14.26 -24.57
N SER A 17 45.93 -15.02 -23.49
CA SER A 17 44.70 -15.80 -23.32
C SER A 17 43.69 -14.84 -22.72
N SER A 18 42.92 -14.17 -23.58
CA SER A 18 41.59 -13.72 -23.17
C SER A 18 40.79 -14.98 -22.87
N GLN A 19 40.85 -15.45 -21.62
CA GLN A 19 39.70 -16.18 -21.14
C GLN A 19 38.62 -15.13 -21.02
N ASP A 20 37.59 -15.26 -21.87
CA ASP A 20 36.28 -14.72 -21.57
C ASP A 20 35.89 -15.25 -20.20
N VAL A 21 36.13 -14.42 -19.19
CA VAL A 21 35.50 -14.61 -17.90
C VAL A 21 34.16 -13.92 -18.08
N SER A 22 33.09 -14.71 -17.94
CA SER A 22 31.75 -14.14 -17.79
C SER A 22 31.81 -13.00 -16.77
N PRO A 23 31.06 -11.90 -16.96
CA PRO A 23 30.94 -10.88 -15.94
C PRO A 23 30.73 -11.57 -14.60
N TRP A 24 31.62 -11.29 -13.65
CA TRP A 24 31.42 -11.74 -12.30
C TRP A 24 30.18 -11.02 -11.80
N VAL A 25 29.03 -11.68 -11.93
CA VAL A 25 27.85 -11.35 -11.15
C VAL A 25 28.25 -11.82 -9.76
N SER A 26 28.39 -10.89 -8.82
CA SER A 26 28.27 -11.25 -7.41
C SER A 26 27.07 -12.18 -7.31
N PRO A 27 27.08 -13.29 -6.56
CA PRO A 27 25.83 -13.97 -6.27
C PRO A 27 24.93 -12.90 -5.68
N VAL A 28 23.99 -12.40 -6.48
CA VAL A 28 22.74 -11.88 -5.96
C VAL A 28 22.29 -13.11 -5.18
N GLY A 29 22.13 -12.97 -3.86
CA GLY A 29 21.34 -13.97 -3.15
C GLY A 29 20.05 -14.18 -3.95
N PRO A 30 19.32 -15.30 -3.78
CA PRO A 30 17.97 -15.37 -4.34
C PRO A 30 17.31 -14.01 -4.09
N GLY A 31 16.86 -13.35 -5.16
CA GLY A 31 16.16 -12.09 -5.04
C GLY A 31 15.13 -12.31 -3.94
N VAL A 32 15.22 -11.53 -2.86
CA VAL A 32 14.11 -11.54 -1.92
C VAL A 32 12.98 -10.93 -2.72
N ASP A 33 11.94 -11.72 -2.99
CA ASP A 33 10.67 -11.21 -3.49
C ASP A 33 9.82 -10.84 -2.26
N ALA A 34 8.71 -10.11 -2.46
CA ALA A 34 7.70 -9.97 -1.42
C ALA A 34 7.34 -11.34 -0.81
N GLU A 35 7.15 -11.37 0.51
CA GLU A 35 6.79 -12.60 1.24
C GLU A 35 5.40 -13.11 0.87
N LEU A 36 4.53 -12.23 0.37
CA LEU A 36 3.22 -12.55 -0.17
C LEU A 36 3.31 -12.72 -1.69
N THR A 37 2.62 -13.72 -2.21
CA THR A 37 2.56 -13.96 -3.66
C THR A 37 1.82 -12.83 -4.36
N ILE A 38 2.43 -12.24 -5.39
CA ILE A 38 1.76 -11.27 -6.26
C ILE A 38 0.87 -12.02 -7.25
N LEU A 39 -0.41 -11.68 -7.27
CA LEU A 39 -1.42 -12.25 -8.15
C LEU A 39 -1.61 -11.44 -9.43
N ASP A 40 -1.48 -10.12 -9.32
CA ASP A 40 -1.61 -9.18 -10.42
C ASP A 40 -0.88 -7.87 -10.09
N SER A 41 -0.57 -7.09 -11.12
CA SER A 41 -0.01 -5.76 -10.96
C SER A 41 -0.20 -4.91 -12.21
N PHE A 42 -0.28 -3.60 -12.05
CA PHE A 42 -0.25 -2.69 -13.18
C PHE A 42 0.42 -1.34 -12.84
N ASP A 43 0.97 -0.74 -13.88
CA ASP A 43 1.54 0.61 -13.87
C ASP A 43 0.41 1.64 -13.94
N ILE A 44 0.25 2.40 -12.86
CA ILE A 44 -0.82 3.39 -12.72
C ILE A 44 -0.56 4.55 -13.69
N GLU A 45 0.69 5.00 -13.83
CA GLU A 45 1.07 6.09 -14.73
C GLU A 45 0.77 5.72 -16.18
N ALA A 46 1.06 4.49 -16.60
CA ALA A 46 0.75 4.02 -17.94
C ALA A 46 -0.76 4.00 -18.22
N VAL A 47 -1.58 3.57 -17.25
CA VAL A 47 -3.05 3.49 -17.41
C VAL A 47 -3.70 4.87 -17.42
N THR A 48 -3.15 5.81 -16.65
CA THR A 48 -3.71 7.15 -16.45
C THR A 48 -3.15 8.20 -17.41
N GLY A 49 -2.17 7.83 -18.26
CA GLY A 49 -1.57 8.74 -19.23
C GLY A 49 -0.47 9.64 -18.64
N GLY A 50 0.21 9.17 -17.59
CA GLY A 50 1.35 9.84 -16.94
C GLY A 50 1.01 10.52 -15.62
N SER A 51 -0.08 10.12 -14.95
CA SER A 51 -0.42 10.63 -13.60
C SER A 51 0.49 9.97 -12.57
N ALA A 52 1.53 10.69 -12.17
CA ALA A 52 2.48 10.28 -11.14
C ALA A 52 2.10 10.85 -9.77
N TYR A 53 2.73 10.37 -8.71
CA TYR A 53 2.48 10.75 -7.31
C TYR A 53 1.12 10.28 -6.81
N ASN A 54 0.77 9.05 -7.13
CA ASN A 54 -0.40 8.43 -6.57
C ASN A 54 -0.17 8.10 -5.09
N VAL A 55 -1.21 8.29 -4.28
CA VAL A 55 -1.11 8.23 -2.82
C VAL A 55 -2.13 7.26 -2.22
N GLY A 56 -3.37 7.26 -2.70
CA GLY A 56 -4.45 6.45 -2.16
C GLY A 56 -5.05 5.49 -3.18
N ILE A 57 -5.62 4.41 -2.67
CA ILE A 57 -6.33 3.41 -3.44
C ILE A 57 -7.59 3.00 -2.67
N GLY A 58 -8.67 2.69 -3.37
CA GLY A 58 -9.90 2.16 -2.79
C GLY A 58 -10.68 1.36 -3.81
N TYR A 59 -11.68 0.61 -3.37
CA TYR A 59 -12.52 -0.22 -4.22
C TYR A 59 -13.97 0.23 -4.10
N ASP A 60 -14.64 0.45 -5.22
CA ASP A 60 -16.00 1.00 -5.26
C ASP A 60 -17.13 0.02 -4.92
N GLY A 61 -16.78 -1.19 -4.48
CA GLY A 61 -17.75 -2.25 -4.20
C GLY A 61 -18.32 -2.91 -5.44
N SER A 62 -17.89 -2.54 -6.65
CA SER A 62 -18.41 -3.08 -7.91
C SER A 62 -17.35 -3.71 -8.82
N ALA A 63 -16.52 -2.91 -9.48
CA ALA A 63 -15.64 -3.38 -10.55
C ALA A 63 -14.38 -2.53 -10.73
N ASN A 64 -14.21 -1.45 -9.95
CA ASN A 64 -13.12 -0.51 -10.20
C ASN A 64 -12.35 -0.17 -8.93
N LEU A 65 -11.05 0.04 -9.12
CA LEU A 65 -10.19 0.71 -8.16
C LEU A 65 -10.25 2.21 -8.39
N TRP A 66 -10.25 2.96 -7.30
CA TRP A 66 -10.16 4.41 -7.27
C TRP A 66 -8.76 4.76 -6.79
N VAL A 67 -8.00 5.49 -7.59
CA VAL A 67 -6.62 5.87 -7.28
C VAL A 67 -6.51 7.39 -7.23
N THR A 68 -5.98 7.93 -6.14
CA THR A 68 -5.83 9.38 -5.96
C THR A 68 -4.42 9.84 -6.31
N GLU A 69 -4.33 11.02 -6.89
CA GLU A 69 -3.10 11.66 -7.37
C GLU A 69 -2.77 12.91 -6.52
N GLY A 70 -1.51 13.09 -6.14
CA GLY A 70 -1.01 14.35 -5.58
C GLY A 70 -0.58 15.35 -6.66
N ALA A 71 -0.99 16.61 -6.56
CA ALA A 71 -0.61 17.68 -7.48
C ALA A 71 0.78 18.33 -7.25
N GLN A 72 1.50 18.05 -6.16
CA GLN A 72 2.60 18.92 -5.73
C GLN A 72 4.02 18.57 -6.18
N LEU A 73 4.32 17.34 -6.60
CA LEU A 73 5.72 16.91 -6.67
C LEU A 73 6.37 17.00 -8.05
N GLU A 74 5.65 16.87 -9.16
CA GLU A 74 6.15 17.25 -10.49
C GLU A 74 5.03 17.85 -11.36
N SER A 75 5.40 18.57 -12.40
CA SER A 75 4.57 19.42 -13.27
C SER A 75 3.43 18.72 -14.04
N GLY A 76 3.03 17.51 -13.65
CA GLY A 76 1.92 16.74 -14.24
C GLY A 76 0.74 16.50 -13.30
N GLY A 77 0.91 16.72 -11.99
CA GLY A 77 -0.08 16.40 -10.97
C GLY A 77 -1.33 17.30 -11.04
N ASN A 78 -2.50 16.75 -11.34
CA ASN A 78 -3.74 17.54 -11.52
C ASN A 78 -4.75 17.42 -10.37
N ASN A 79 -4.41 16.68 -9.31
CA ASN A 79 -5.24 16.44 -8.13
C ASN A 79 -6.55 15.69 -8.49
N PHE A 80 -6.39 14.56 -9.18
CA PHE A 80 -7.50 13.75 -9.65
C PHE A 80 -7.69 12.44 -8.87
N ILE A 81 -8.90 11.92 -8.96
CA ILE A 81 -9.24 10.53 -8.70
C ILE A 81 -9.35 9.84 -10.06
N HIS A 82 -8.58 8.78 -10.27
CA HIS A 82 -8.66 7.92 -11.45
C HIS A 82 -9.42 6.64 -11.10
N VAL A 83 -10.45 6.33 -11.87
CA VAL A 83 -11.20 5.08 -11.73
C VAL A 83 -10.69 4.09 -12.77
N ILE A 84 -10.15 2.98 -12.31
CA ILE A 84 -9.46 1.97 -13.13
C ILE A 84 -10.19 0.63 -13.00
N SER A 85 -10.53 0.02 -14.13
CA SER A 85 -11.21 -1.28 -14.12
C SER A 85 -10.33 -2.37 -13.52
N LEU A 86 -10.92 -3.22 -12.67
CA LEU A 86 -10.28 -4.45 -12.16
C LEU A 86 -10.21 -5.56 -13.22
N SER A 87 -10.93 -5.43 -14.34
CA SER A 87 -10.81 -6.40 -15.44
C SER A 87 -9.45 -6.30 -16.10
N THR A 88 -8.80 -7.43 -16.39
CA THR A 88 -7.58 -7.46 -17.20
C THR A 88 -7.93 -7.47 -18.70
N PRO A 89 -7.32 -6.60 -19.55
CA PRO A 89 -6.34 -5.57 -19.18
C PRO A 89 -6.99 -4.38 -18.44
N HIS A 90 -6.30 -3.86 -17.44
CA HIS A 90 -6.74 -2.69 -16.68
C HIS A 90 -6.80 -1.46 -17.59
N THR A 91 -7.90 -0.70 -17.49
CA THR A 91 -8.12 0.50 -18.29
C THR A 91 -8.72 1.61 -17.44
N LEU A 92 -8.34 2.85 -17.74
CA LEU A 92 -8.98 4.03 -17.17
C LEU A 92 -10.44 4.11 -17.63
N VAL A 93 -11.34 4.17 -16.65
CA VAL A 93 -12.80 4.27 -16.84
C VAL A 93 -13.25 5.73 -16.75
N ALA A 94 -12.75 6.45 -15.74
CA ALA A 94 -13.11 7.84 -15.49
C ALA A 94 -12.01 8.57 -14.71
N THR A 95 -12.08 9.90 -14.75
CA THR A 95 -11.24 10.79 -13.95
C THR A 95 -12.12 11.88 -13.34
N TYR A 96 -11.98 12.11 -12.04
CA TYR A 96 -12.74 13.10 -11.28
C TYR A 96 -11.82 14.04 -10.51
N HIS A 97 -12.28 15.26 -10.24
CA HIS A 97 -11.55 16.18 -9.37
C HIS A 97 -11.69 15.76 -7.90
N GLN A 98 -10.58 15.89 -7.14
CA GLN A 98 -10.61 15.68 -5.69
C GLN A 98 -11.27 16.83 -4.91
N ASN A 99 -11.72 17.91 -5.58
CA ASN A 99 -12.51 19.01 -5.01
C ASN A 99 -11.81 19.81 -3.87
N ASN A 100 -10.71 20.50 -4.21
CA ASN A 100 -9.94 21.42 -3.36
C ASN A 100 -9.12 20.77 -2.23
N THR A 101 -8.74 19.51 -2.37
CA THR A 101 -7.70 18.92 -1.51
C THR A 101 -6.35 19.62 -1.72
N SER A 102 -5.47 19.46 -0.75
CA SER A 102 -4.07 19.87 -0.78
C SER A 102 -3.31 19.26 -1.96
N GLY A 103 -2.10 19.76 -2.22
CA GLY A 103 -1.24 19.23 -3.28
C GLY A 103 -0.82 17.77 -3.10
N TRP A 104 -1.15 17.13 -1.99
CA TRP A 104 -0.91 15.71 -1.80
C TRP A 104 -2.14 14.83 -2.12
N GLY A 105 -3.32 15.42 -2.37
CA GLY A 105 -4.56 14.66 -2.64
C GLY A 105 -5.14 13.94 -1.42
N LEU A 106 -6.10 13.05 -1.60
CA LEU A 106 -6.63 12.13 -0.58
C LEU A 106 -5.68 10.95 -0.41
N ARG A 107 -5.44 10.49 0.82
CA ARG A 107 -4.33 9.59 1.14
C ARG A 107 -4.62 8.11 0.96
N ASP A 108 -5.79 7.68 1.37
CA ASP A 108 -6.32 6.33 1.19
C ASP A 108 -7.82 6.46 1.01
N LEU A 109 -8.46 5.40 0.51
CA LEU A 109 -9.89 5.43 0.24
C LEU A 109 -10.56 4.16 0.76
N CYS A 110 -11.73 4.29 1.38
CA CYS A 110 -12.57 3.14 1.71
C CYS A 110 -14.01 3.30 1.28
N PHE A 111 -14.64 2.19 0.89
CA PHE A 111 -16.06 2.16 0.52
C PHE A 111 -16.92 1.63 1.67
N ASN A 112 -17.95 2.38 2.05
CA ASN A 112 -18.81 1.99 3.16
C ASN A 112 -20.03 1.14 2.75
N GLY A 113 -20.15 0.77 1.47
CA GLY A 113 -21.38 0.19 0.90
C GLY A 113 -22.27 1.20 0.18
N THR A 114 -21.98 2.50 0.25
CA THR A 114 -22.73 3.56 -0.44
C THR A 114 -21.83 4.65 -1.03
N TYR A 115 -20.85 5.14 -0.27
CA TYR A 115 -19.92 6.19 -0.70
C TYR A 115 -18.47 5.75 -0.52
N ILE A 116 -17.57 6.33 -1.30
CA ILE A 116 -16.11 6.26 -1.08
C ILE A 116 -15.69 7.41 -0.19
N PHE A 117 -14.91 7.14 0.84
CA PHE A 117 -14.40 8.10 1.82
C PHE A 117 -12.90 8.26 1.69
N GLY A 118 -12.39 9.47 1.91
CA GLY A 118 -10.96 9.74 1.99
C GLY A 118 -10.70 11.09 2.63
N SER A 119 -9.46 11.32 3.05
CA SER A 119 -9.06 12.62 3.59
C SER A 119 -7.67 13.05 3.19
N ASP A 120 -7.46 14.36 3.21
CA ASP A 120 -6.15 14.99 3.12
C ASP A 120 -5.84 15.90 4.33
N ASP A 121 -6.83 16.11 5.20
CA ASP A 121 -6.72 16.80 6.49
C ASP A 121 -7.66 16.18 7.56
N THR A 122 -8.17 16.98 8.50
CA THR A 122 -9.13 16.53 9.53
C THR A 122 -10.57 16.40 9.03
N VAL A 123 -10.84 16.73 7.78
CA VAL A 123 -12.13 16.60 7.12
C VAL A 123 -12.07 15.37 6.23
N VAL A 124 -12.95 14.40 6.51
CA VAL A 124 -13.11 13.22 5.67
C VAL A 124 -14.20 13.52 4.67
N ASP A 125 -13.82 13.57 3.40
CA ASP A 125 -14.71 13.78 2.28
C ASP A 125 -15.29 12.46 1.80
N TYR A 126 -16.50 12.49 1.26
CA TYR A 126 -17.08 11.31 0.62
C TYR A 126 -17.78 11.60 -0.69
N TYR A 127 -17.66 10.63 -1.59
CA TYR A 127 -17.98 10.73 -3.01
C TYR A 127 -18.99 9.64 -3.41
N ASP A 128 -19.88 9.98 -4.33
CA ASP A 128 -20.77 9.02 -4.97
C ASP A 128 -19.98 8.23 -6.03
N PRO A 129 -19.81 6.90 -5.86
CA PRO A 129 -19.05 6.10 -6.81
C PRO A 129 -19.69 6.04 -8.21
N ALA A 130 -21.01 6.30 -8.33
CA ALA A 130 -21.69 6.29 -9.62
C ALA A 130 -21.43 7.54 -10.46
N THR A 131 -21.13 8.68 -9.82
CA THR A 131 -20.99 9.98 -10.50
C THR A 131 -19.60 10.60 -10.36
N GLY A 132 -18.83 10.22 -9.34
CA GLY A 132 -17.57 10.88 -8.99
C GLY A 132 -17.74 12.20 -8.24
N GLU A 133 -18.98 12.61 -7.93
CA GLU A 133 -19.25 13.87 -7.25
C GLU A 133 -18.99 13.74 -5.75
N LYS A 134 -18.37 14.77 -5.15
CA LYS A 134 -18.30 14.91 -3.70
C LYS A 134 -19.70 15.22 -3.16
N VAL A 135 -20.22 14.32 -2.34
CA VAL A 135 -21.58 14.41 -1.77
C VAL A 135 -21.59 15.14 -0.44
N GLY A 136 -20.50 15.05 0.32
CA GLY A 136 -20.39 15.70 1.62
C GLY A 136 -19.06 15.43 2.30
N SER A 137 -19.04 15.71 3.60
CA SER A 137 -17.88 15.45 4.44
C SER A 137 -18.28 15.35 5.92
N TYR A 138 -17.37 14.89 6.77
CA TYR A 138 -17.48 15.01 8.23
C TYR A 138 -16.13 15.35 8.85
N ASN A 139 -16.15 15.86 10.07
CA ASN A 139 -14.93 16.19 10.80
C ASN A 139 -14.44 14.99 11.61
N CYS A 140 -13.18 14.60 11.45
CA CYS A 140 -12.50 13.60 12.25
C CYS A 140 -11.12 14.12 12.68
N SER A 141 -10.99 14.42 13.98
CA SER A 141 -9.72 14.88 14.56
C SER A 141 -8.89 13.75 15.19
N ALA A 142 -9.14 12.50 14.78
CA ALA A 142 -8.34 11.35 15.19
C ALA A 142 -6.89 11.48 14.71
N CYS A 143 -6.72 11.95 13.46
CA CYS A 143 -5.45 12.22 12.81
C CYS A 143 -5.57 13.45 11.87
N ASN A 144 -4.44 13.94 11.35
CA ASN A 144 -4.40 14.96 10.30
C ASN A 144 -3.21 14.70 9.34
N PRO A 145 -3.43 14.20 8.11
CA PRO A 145 -4.70 13.66 7.60
C PRO A 145 -5.17 12.42 8.37
N ASN A 146 -6.43 12.02 8.19
CA ASN A 146 -6.88 10.64 8.44
C ASN A 146 -6.41 9.80 7.25
N ARG A 147 -5.12 9.37 7.28
CA ARG A 147 -4.44 8.83 6.09
C ARG A 147 -5.01 7.48 5.70
N ALA A 148 -4.84 6.50 6.58
CA ALA A 148 -5.37 5.16 6.40
C ALA A 148 -6.89 5.22 6.58
N GLU A 149 -7.65 4.53 5.75
CA GLU A 149 -9.11 4.56 5.81
C GLU A 149 -9.64 3.15 5.54
N ALA A 150 -10.40 2.58 6.49
CA ALA A 150 -11.07 1.29 6.31
C ALA A 150 -12.44 1.29 6.99
N TRP A 151 -13.35 0.42 6.53
CA TRP A 151 -14.71 0.28 7.06
C TRP A 151 -15.07 -1.18 7.33
N ASP A 152 -15.52 -1.50 8.54
CA ASP A 152 -15.90 -2.88 8.92
C ASP A 152 -17.41 -3.19 8.82
N GLY A 153 -18.21 -2.24 8.33
CA GLY A 153 -19.67 -2.33 8.37
C GLY A 153 -20.32 -1.60 9.56
N THR A 154 -19.54 -1.20 10.56
CA THR A 154 -20.01 -0.48 11.77
C THR A 154 -19.13 0.72 12.14
N TYR A 155 -17.81 0.56 12.04
CA TYR A 155 -16.82 1.56 12.41
C TYR A 155 -15.84 1.83 11.27
N PHE A 156 -15.39 3.07 11.20
CA PHE A 156 -14.23 3.43 10.39
C PHE A 156 -12.95 3.21 11.21
N TYR A 157 -11.85 2.91 10.52
CA TYR A 157 -10.53 2.81 11.11
C TYR A 157 -9.58 3.74 10.38
N THR A 158 -8.81 4.52 11.14
CA THR A 158 -7.84 5.45 10.56
C THR A 158 -6.56 5.57 11.38
N GLY A 159 -5.49 5.97 10.72
CA GLY A 159 -4.20 6.28 11.31
C GLY A 159 -3.36 7.15 10.39
N SER A 160 -2.27 7.71 10.91
CA SER A 160 -1.42 8.63 10.15
C SER A 160 -0.07 8.77 10.83
N PHE A 161 1.00 8.30 10.18
CA PHE A 161 2.40 8.45 10.63
C PHE A 161 2.59 8.36 12.14
N SER A 162 1.99 7.32 12.71
CA SER A 162 1.98 6.99 14.11
C SER A 162 1.69 5.50 14.26
N PRO A 163 2.13 4.87 15.38
CA PRO A 163 1.73 3.50 15.71
C PRO A 163 0.22 3.32 15.95
N ASN A 164 -0.50 4.43 16.17
CA ASN A 164 -1.91 4.40 16.55
C ASN A 164 -2.83 4.19 15.35
N ILE A 165 -3.75 3.24 15.49
CA ILE A 165 -4.98 3.14 14.71
C ILE A 165 -6.14 3.53 15.63
N TYR A 166 -7.00 4.40 15.14
CA TYR A 166 -8.20 4.86 15.82
C TYR A 166 -9.42 4.17 15.21
N ARG A 167 -10.35 3.74 16.07
CA ARG A 167 -11.69 3.37 15.66
C ARG A 167 -12.59 4.59 15.78
N VAL A 168 -13.29 4.90 14.70
CA VAL A 168 -14.08 6.12 14.51
C VAL A 168 -15.55 5.75 14.36
N THR A 169 -16.42 6.50 15.05
CA THR A 169 -17.87 6.40 14.94
C THR A 169 -18.40 7.72 14.39
N TRP A 170 -19.03 7.64 13.23
CA TRP A 170 -19.73 8.75 12.59
C TRP A 170 -21.25 8.48 12.58
N ASP A 171 -22.04 9.54 12.71
CA ASP A 171 -23.51 9.45 12.82
C ASP A 171 -24.23 9.43 11.46
N GLY A 172 -23.48 9.46 10.36
CA GLY A 172 -24.02 9.48 9.00
C GLY A 172 -24.51 10.85 8.52
N VAL A 173 -24.32 11.91 9.31
CA VAL A 173 -24.78 13.26 8.98
C VAL A 173 -23.63 14.11 8.43
N SER A 174 -23.78 14.59 7.20
CA SER A 174 -22.82 15.51 6.57
C SER A 174 -22.59 16.76 7.44
N GLY A 175 -21.33 17.14 7.61
CA GLY A 175 -20.89 18.28 8.44
C GLY A 175 -20.83 17.98 9.94
N SER A 176 -21.21 16.77 10.39
CA SER A 176 -21.08 16.40 11.79
C SER A 176 -19.62 16.15 12.19
N THR A 177 -19.40 15.90 13.48
CA THR A 177 -18.09 15.54 14.02
C THR A 177 -18.13 14.11 14.53
N ALA A 178 -17.25 13.26 14.00
CA ALA A 178 -17.11 11.89 14.45
C ALA A 178 -16.45 11.83 15.83
N THR A 179 -16.71 10.74 16.54
CA THR A 179 -16.00 10.41 17.79
C THR A 179 -15.02 9.28 17.52
N PHE A 180 -13.95 9.20 18.33
CA PHE A 180 -12.91 8.19 18.12
C PHE A 180 -12.26 7.74 19.41
N THR A 181 -11.68 6.55 19.36
CA THR A 181 -10.85 5.97 20.43
C THR A 181 -9.63 5.31 19.82
N THR A 182 -8.47 5.40 20.46
CA THR A 182 -7.33 4.55 20.09
C THR A 182 -7.73 3.10 20.22
N TRP A 183 -7.66 2.36 19.12
CA TRP A 183 -8.08 0.97 19.01
C TRP A 183 -6.89 0.02 18.97
N SER A 184 -5.82 0.41 18.27
CA SER A 184 -4.56 -0.34 18.26
C SER A 184 -3.35 0.59 18.36
N THR A 185 -2.26 0.05 18.87
CA THR A 185 -0.92 0.66 18.87
C THR A 185 0.13 -0.31 18.32
N ALA A 186 -0.30 -1.28 17.51
CA ALA A 186 0.50 -2.45 17.14
C ALA A 186 1.45 -2.21 15.96
N ILE A 187 1.34 -1.07 15.26
CA ILE A 187 2.17 -0.74 14.09
C ILE A 187 3.53 -0.21 14.55
N ALA A 188 4.53 -1.09 14.63
CA ALA A 188 5.79 -0.80 15.31
C ALA A 188 6.64 0.30 14.65
N ASN A 189 6.63 0.40 13.32
CA ASN A 189 7.43 1.40 12.58
C ASN A 189 6.79 2.80 12.57
N GLY A 190 5.55 2.95 13.05
CA GLY A 190 4.82 4.22 13.04
C GLY A 190 4.58 4.80 11.65
N GLY A 191 4.74 4.01 10.58
CA GLY A 191 4.62 4.44 9.19
C GLY A 191 3.21 4.35 8.62
N THR A 192 2.18 4.15 9.46
CA THR A 192 0.78 3.94 9.05
C THR A 192 0.34 4.88 7.93
N TYR A 193 -0.06 4.31 6.80
CA TYR A 193 -0.45 5.06 5.62
C TYR A 193 -1.79 4.61 5.04
N GLY A 194 -1.97 3.30 4.77
CA GLY A 194 -3.23 2.74 4.28
C GLY A 194 -3.81 1.69 5.23
N ALA A 195 -5.11 1.44 5.17
CA ALA A 195 -5.75 0.35 5.88
C ALA A 195 -6.85 -0.31 5.06
N ALA A 196 -6.99 -1.64 5.17
CA ALA A 196 -8.02 -2.39 4.48
C ALA A 196 -8.70 -3.38 5.43
N TYR A 197 -10.04 -3.39 5.45
CA TYR A 197 -10.79 -4.36 6.23
C TYR A 197 -11.07 -5.62 5.41
N ASP A 198 -10.71 -6.77 5.96
CA ASP A 198 -10.95 -8.06 5.33
C ASP A 198 -12.19 -8.74 5.91
N ALA A 199 -13.32 -8.69 5.19
CA ALA A 199 -14.56 -9.28 5.65
C ALA A 199 -14.58 -10.82 5.61
N ASP A 200 -13.80 -11.44 4.70
CA ASP A 200 -13.75 -12.90 4.56
C ASP A 200 -12.97 -13.53 5.73
N TRP A 201 -11.99 -12.80 6.24
CA TRP A 201 -11.25 -13.15 7.45
C TRP A 201 -11.06 -11.90 8.32
N PRO A 202 -12.04 -11.60 9.22
CA PRO A 202 -12.13 -10.36 9.96
C PRO A 202 -10.80 -9.94 10.58
N CYS A 203 -10.13 -9.02 9.91
CA CYS A 203 -8.84 -8.46 10.27
C CYS A 203 -8.67 -7.10 9.58
N LEU A 204 -7.68 -6.33 10.06
CA LEU A 204 -7.27 -5.09 9.42
C LEU A 204 -5.86 -5.26 8.85
N TRP A 205 -5.73 -5.06 7.55
CA TRP A 205 -4.43 -4.91 6.89
C TRP A 205 -4.00 -3.45 6.97
N VAL A 206 -2.72 -3.20 7.22
CA VAL A 206 -2.19 -1.83 7.33
C VAL A 206 -0.87 -1.72 6.57
N SER A 207 -0.88 -0.92 5.50
CA SER A 207 0.31 -0.58 4.72
C SER A 207 1.07 0.57 5.38
N THR A 208 2.39 0.64 5.15
CA THR A 208 3.23 1.67 5.75
C THR A 208 4.15 2.37 4.74
N ALA A 209 4.31 3.68 4.91
CA ALA A 209 5.23 4.51 4.14
C ALA A 209 6.47 4.88 4.97
N SER A 210 7.16 3.84 5.44
CA SER A 210 8.38 3.91 6.27
C SER A 210 9.65 3.55 5.51
N GLY A 211 9.55 3.19 4.23
CA GLY A 211 10.69 2.75 3.42
C GLY A 211 11.19 1.33 3.72
N ASP A 212 10.53 0.61 4.63
CA ASP A 212 10.86 -0.76 5.04
C ASP A 212 10.00 -1.82 4.33
N GLY A 213 8.98 -1.40 3.58
CA GLY A 213 8.08 -2.29 2.84
C GLY A 213 7.24 -3.21 3.72
N VAL A 214 6.95 -2.84 4.98
CA VAL A 214 6.23 -3.73 5.90
C VAL A 214 4.71 -3.54 5.81
N LEU A 215 4.00 -4.65 5.68
CA LEU A 215 2.56 -4.77 5.82
C LEU A 215 2.21 -5.43 7.15
N TYR A 216 1.25 -4.87 7.89
CA TYR A 216 0.79 -5.43 9.16
C TYR A 216 -0.60 -6.05 9.01
N GLN A 217 -0.84 -7.12 9.76
CA GLN A 217 -2.14 -7.79 9.86
C GLN A 217 -2.59 -7.79 11.32
N LEU A 218 -3.72 -7.15 11.62
CA LEU A 218 -4.24 -6.99 12.96
C LEU A 218 -5.55 -7.74 13.11
N ASP A 219 -5.77 -8.37 14.26
CA ASP A 219 -7.08 -8.92 14.59
C ASP A 219 -8.10 -7.81 14.89
N MET A 220 -9.39 -8.14 14.92
CA MET A 220 -10.44 -7.14 15.20
C MET A 220 -10.46 -6.65 16.67
N ASN A 221 -9.58 -7.14 17.54
CA ASN A 221 -9.33 -6.58 18.87
C ASN A 221 -8.16 -5.60 18.89
N GLY A 222 -7.50 -5.37 17.75
CA GLY A 222 -6.38 -4.44 17.60
C GLY A 222 -5.01 -5.06 17.93
N ALA A 223 -4.93 -6.38 18.12
CA ALA A 223 -3.66 -7.07 18.35
C ALA A 223 -2.97 -7.43 17.03
N LEU A 224 -1.62 -7.33 17.01
CA LEU A 224 -0.84 -7.81 15.88
C LEU A 224 -0.98 -9.33 15.75
N ILE A 225 -1.35 -9.81 14.56
CA ILE A 225 -1.29 -11.22 14.21
C ILE A 225 0.10 -11.52 13.66
N THR A 226 0.49 -10.81 12.61
CA THR A 226 1.77 -10.95 11.93
C THR A 226 2.08 -9.70 11.11
N GLN A 227 3.28 -9.66 10.54
CA GLN A 227 3.70 -8.69 9.55
C GLN A 227 4.37 -9.41 8.38
N PHE A 228 4.38 -8.77 7.22
CA PHE A 228 4.99 -9.30 6.00
C PHE A 228 5.91 -8.25 5.38
N SER A 229 7.02 -8.69 4.79
CA SER A 229 7.79 -7.86 3.87
C SER A 229 7.17 -7.87 2.48
N LEU A 230 6.82 -6.71 1.94
CA LEU A 230 6.40 -6.48 0.56
C LEU A 230 7.55 -6.01 -0.34
N ALA A 231 8.75 -5.85 0.21
CA ALA A 231 9.93 -5.50 -0.56
C ALA A 231 10.40 -6.69 -1.41
N PRO A 232 10.94 -6.43 -2.61
CA PRO A 232 11.32 -5.13 -3.18
C PRO A 232 10.18 -4.40 -3.92
N GLU A 233 9.06 -5.06 -4.20
CA GLU A 233 8.00 -4.52 -5.05
C GLU A 233 7.31 -3.31 -4.43
N VAL A 234 7.11 -3.33 -3.11
CA VAL A 234 6.59 -2.21 -2.33
C VAL A 234 7.53 -1.91 -1.18
N THR A 235 8.45 -0.98 -1.39
CA THR A 235 9.32 -0.46 -0.32
C THR A 235 8.70 0.74 0.40
N ASN A 236 7.89 1.52 -0.30
CA ASN A 236 7.13 2.63 0.24
C ASN A 236 5.69 2.54 -0.24
N ALA A 237 4.78 2.11 0.65
CA ALA A 237 3.38 1.94 0.29
C ALA A 237 2.61 3.26 0.42
N GLY A 238 1.63 3.45 -0.45
CA GLY A 238 0.53 4.38 -0.24
C GLY A 238 -0.65 3.66 0.42
N GLY A 239 -1.86 4.00 -0.01
CA GLY A 239 -3.09 3.35 0.39
C GLY A 239 -3.14 1.84 0.14
N CYS A 240 -4.10 1.16 0.77
CA CYS A 240 -4.40 -0.23 0.48
C CYS A 240 -5.88 -0.55 0.70
N GLU A 241 -6.44 -1.48 -0.07
CA GLU A 241 -7.86 -1.87 0.04
C GLU A 241 -8.07 -3.33 -0.35
N MET A 242 -9.12 -3.96 0.18
CA MET A 242 -9.57 -5.28 -0.23
C MET A 242 -10.45 -5.17 -1.47
N ALA A 243 -10.13 -5.88 -2.55
CA ALA A 243 -10.96 -5.94 -3.74
C ALA A 243 -10.98 -7.34 -4.37
N PRO A 244 -12.03 -7.69 -5.14
CA PRO A 244 -12.13 -9.00 -5.77
C PRO A 244 -11.02 -9.29 -6.79
N PHE A 245 -10.39 -10.45 -6.66
CA PHE A 245 -9.51 -11.04 -7.67
C PHE A 245 -9.68 -12.56 -7.66
N GLY A 246 -9.84 -13.18 -8.84
CA GLY A 246 -9.97 -14.65 -8.94
C GLY A 246 -11.17 -15.24 -8.20
N GLY A 247 -12.20 -14.44 -7.88
CA GLY A 247 -13.40 -14.88 -7.15
C GLY A 247 -13.32 -14.76 -5.62
N THR A 248 -12.25 -14.19 -5.08
CA THR A 248 -12.07 -13.90 -3.64
C THR A 248 -11.58 -12.47 -3.44
N ASN A 249 -11.82 -11.85 -2.29
CA ASN A 249 -11.19 -10.56 -2.01
C ASN A 249 -9.69 -10.77 -1.73
N GLN A 250 -8.86 -9.92 -2.34
CA GLN A 250 -7.42 -9.90 -2.18
C GLN A 250 -6.97 -8.48 -1.85
N LEU A 251 -5.78 -8.35 -1.29
CA LEU A 251 -5.27 -7.06 -0.86
C LEU A 251 -4.60 -6.35 -2.03
N TRP A 252 -5.10 -5.16 -2.38
CA TRP A 252 -4.46 -4.26 -3.31
C TRP A 252 -3.68 -3.21 -2.55
N VAL A 253 -2.40 -3.04 -2.88
CA VAL A 253 -1.51 -2.06 -2.25
C VAL A 253 -0.95 -1.15 -3.33
N LEU A 254 -1.05 0.16 -3.11
CA LEU A 254 -0.39 1.15 -3.93
C LEU A 254 1.09 1.24 -3.53
N ALA A 255 1.99 1.14 -4.49
CA ALA A 255 3.41 1.40 -4.31
C ALA A 255 3.75 2.77 -4.84
N GLN A 256 4.29 3.63 -3.96
CA GLN A 256 4.82 4.94 -4.35
C GLN A 256 6.23 4.72 -4.91
N ALA A 257 6.31 4.54 -6.22
CA ALA A 257 7.49 4.06 -6.91
C ALA A 257 7.77 4.92 -8.16
N SER A 258 8.62 4.43 -9.06
CA SER A 258 8.86 5.08 -10.34
C SER A 258 8.93 4.00 -11.43
N PRO A 259 7.82 3.74 -12.16
CA PRO A 259 6.51 4.39 -12.03
C PRO A 259 5.73 3.96 -10.78
N ASP A 260 4.68 4.69 -10.41
CA ASP A 260 3.70 4.27 -9.39
C ASP A 260 2.93 3.01 -9.83
N MET A 261 2.79 2.06 -8.92
CA MET A 261 2.24 0.73 -9.21
C MET A 261 1.09 0.36 -8.26
N ALA A 262 0.16 -0.45 -8.75
CA ALA A 262 -0.77 -1.20 -7.90
C ALA A 262 -0.41 -2.68 -7.95
N TYR A 263 -0.32 -3.32 -6.78
CA TYR A 263 -0.05 -4.76 -6.64
C TYR A 263 -1.20 -5.45 -5.91
N CYS A 264 -1.67 -6.57 -6.47
CA CYS A 264 -2.61 -7.47 -5.83
C CYS A 264 -1.83 -8.61 -5.18
N PHE A 265 -1.93 -8.75 -3.86
CA PHE A 265 -1.26 -9.79 -3.08
C PHE A 265 -2.24 -10.90 -2.68
N ASP A 266 -1.80 -12.15 -2.77
CA ASP A 266 -2.51 -13.29 -2.21
C ASP A 266 -2.40 -13.27 -0.69
N VAL A 267 -3.43 -12.77 -0.04
CA VAL A 267 -3.56 -12.80 1.42
C VAL A 267 -4.37 -14.00 1.90
N LYS A 268 -5.01 -14.74 0.98
CA LYS A 268 -5.83 -15.92 1.28
C LYS A 268 -5.02 -17.21 1.30
N GLY A 269 -3.98 -17.31 0.46
CA GLY A 269 -3.02 -18.42 0.48
C GLY A 269 -2.21 -18.52 1.78
N HIS A 270 -2.16 -17.43 2.56
CA HIS A 270 -1.46 -17.36 3.83
C HIS A 270 -2.39 -17.49 5.05
N SER A 271 -3.61 -18.03 4.87
CA SER A 271 -4.57 -18.17 5.97
C SER A 271 -3.96 -18.93 7.16
N LEU A 272 -3.71 -18.21 8.25
CA LEU A 272 -3.52 -18.82 9.56
C LEU A 272 -4.92 -19.21 10.05
N THR A 273 -5.34 -20.43 9.75
CA THR A 273 -6.61 -20.95 10.25
C THR A 273 -6.62 -20.87 11.79
N PRO A 274 -7.79 -20.68 12.43
CA PRO A 274 -7.92 -20.75 13.90
C PRO A 274 -7.34 -22.04 14.53
N GLU A 275 -7.06 -23.07 13.73
CA GLU A 275 -6.39 -24.30 14.15
C GLU A 275 -4.93 -24.05 14.60
N THR A 276 -4.27 -23.01 14.08
CA THR A 276 -2.92 -22.60 14.52
C THR A 276 -2.92 -21.80 15.83
N TRP A 277 -4.08 -21.33 16.29
CA TRP A 277 -4.24 -20.59 17.55
C TRP A 277 -4.41 -21.53 18.76
N GLY A 278 -4.84 -22.78 18.54
CA GLY A 278 -5.24 -23.72 19.60
C GLY A 278 -4.14 -24.59 20.19
N SER A 279 -2.98 -24.75 19.54
CA SER A 279 -1.93 -25.67 19.97
C SER A 279 -0.79 -25.04 20.79
N ILE A 280 -0.80 -23.71 21.03
CA ILE A 280 0.20 -23.00 21.87
C ILE A 280 -0.39 -22.64 23.25
N LYS A 281 -1.27 -23.48 23.83
CA LYS A 281 -1.75 -23.31 25.21
C LYS A 281 -1.65 -24.56 26.11
N THR A 282 -0.75 -25.48 25.81
CA THR A 282 -0.37 -26.55 26.75
C THR A 282 1.13 -26.84 26.66
N LEU A 283 1.93 -25.90 27.16
CA LEU A 283 3.33 -26.16 27.48
C LEU A 283 3.78 -25.34 28.71
N PHE A 284 2.94 -25.26 29.74
CA PHE A 284 3.31 -25.04 31.14
C PHE A 284 2.27 -25.69 32.06
#